data_AF-A0A7X3SM85-F1
#
_entry.id   AF-A0A7X3SM85-F1
#
_cell.length_a   1.000
_cell.length_b   1.000
_cell.length_c   1.000
_cell.angle_alpha   90.00
_cell.angle_beta   90.00
_cell.angle_gamma   90.00
#
_symmetry.space_group_name_H-M   'P 1'
#
loop_
_entity.id
_entity.type
_entity.pdbx_description
1 polymer ?
#
loop_
_entity_poly.entity_id
_entity_poly.type
_entity_poly.pdbx_seq_one_letter_code
_entity_poly.pdbx_strand_id
1 'polypeptide(L)' 'MTQWHHRDRGPITEEKLLKAVHILADIVENHGSVFRPLYHDVRQQLAEFRIQEQADAAPAIAALPDNKVA' A
#
# COMPACT_ATOMS: atom_id res chain seq x y z
N MET A 1 30.76 4.61 5.44
CA MET A 1 29.57 4.10 6.16
C MET A 1 28.42 5.01 5.77
N THR A 2 27.57 4.56 4.85
CA THR A 2 26.48 5.38 4.29
C THR A 2 25.52 5.74 5.41
N GLN A 3 25.31 7.04 5.58
CA GLN A 3 24.49 7.64 6.62
C GLN A 3 23.03 7.29 6.30
N TRP A 4 22.49 6.26 6.97
CA TRP A 4 21.06 5.94 6.88
C TRP A 4 20.33 7.09 7.58
N HIS A 5 19.86 8.04 6.78
CA HIS A 5 19.15 9.23 7.23
C HIS A 5 18.08 8.84 8.25
N HIS A 6 18.04 9.58 9.35
CA HIS A 6 17.02 9.57 10.39
C HIS A 6 15.66 9.23 9.77
N ARG A 7 15.29 7.95 9.87
CA ARG A 7 14.02 7.48 9.31
C ARG A 7 12.97 7.92 10.28
N ASP A 8 12.34 9.02 9.94
CA ASP A 8 11.16 9.58 10.57
C ASP A 8 10.20 8.43 10.90
N ARG A 9 10.21 7.97 12.16
CA ARG A 9 9.41 6.85 12.69
C ARG A 9 7.95 7.27 12.87
N GLY A 10 7.47 8.17 12.03
CA GLY A 10 6.04 8.39 11.85
C GLY A 10 5.37 7.12 11.31
N PRO A 11 4.05 7.00 11.47
CA PRO A 11 3.30 5.86 10.96
C PRO A 11 3.60 5.65 9.47
N ILE A 12 3.63 4.38 9.06
CA ILE A 12 3.80 4.02 7.65
C ILE A 12 2.53 4.44 6.93
N THR A 13 2.57 5.60 6.28
CA THR A 13 1.46 6.11 5.47
C THR A 13 1.46 5.46 4.09
N GLU A 14 0.29 5.41 3.45
CA GLU A 14 0.14 4.88 2.09
C GLU A 14 1.10 5.57 1.10
N GLU A 15 1.27 6.89 1.22
CA GLU A 15 2.19 7.66 0.38
C GLU A 15 3.66 7.19 0.51
N LYS A 16 4.09 6.84 1.74
CA LYS A 16 5.43 6.27 1.99
C LYS A 16 5.58 4.89 1.37
N LEU A 17 4.53 4.07 1.39
CA LEU A 17 4.53 2.74 0.75
C LEU A 17 4.60 2.86 -0.77
N LEU A 18 3.81 3.75 -1.37
CA LEU A 18 3.85 3.99 -2.82
C LEU A 18 5.22 4.47 -3.29
N LYS A 19 5.85 5.39 -2.55
CA LYS A 19 7.23 5.82 -2.84
C LYS A 19 8.22 4.66 -2.76
N ALA A 20 8.08 3.76 -1.79
CA ALA A 20 8.94 2.57 -1.69
C ALA A 20 8.77 1.62 -2.90
N VAL A 21 7.54 1.41 -3.36
CA VAL A 21 7.26 0.56 -4.54
C VAL A 21 7.82 1.20 -5.82
N HIS A 22 7.76 2.52 -5.98
CA HIS A 22 8.39 3.20 -7.12
C HIS A 22 9.92 3.05 -7.12
N ILE A 23 10.58 3.17 -5.96
CA ILE A 23 12.02 2.94 -5.86
C ILE A 23 12.36 1.49 -6.25
N LEU A 24 11.55 0.52 -5.83
CA LEU A 24 11.74 -0.87 -6.24
C LEU A 24 11.55 -1.06 -7.75
N ALA A 25 10.61 -0.35 -8.39
CA ALA A 25 10.42 -0.38 -9.84
C ALA A 25 11.69 0.12 -10.56
N ASP A 26 12.22 1.27 -10.12
CA ASP A 26 13.42 1.88 -10.68
C ASP A 26 14.65 0.95 -10.55
N ILE A 27 14.78 0.27 -9.40
CA ILE A 27 15.83 -0.73 -9.19
C ILE A 27 15.68 -1.91 -10.16
N VAL A 28 14.46 -2.39 -10.40
CA VAL A 28 14.21 -3.51 -11.33
C VAL A 28 14.50 -3.11 -12.78
N GLU A 29 14.17 -1.87 -13.16
CA GLU A 29 14.50 -1.33 -14.48
C GLU A 29 16.01 -1.16 -14.68
N ASN A 30 16.72 -0.66 -13.67
CA ASN A 30 18.16 -0.37 -13.74
C ASN A 30 19.07 -1.59 -13.51
N HIS A 31 18.70 -2.50 -12.61
CA HIS A 31 19.53 -3.66 -12.22
C HIS A 31 19.07 -4.99 -12.85
N GLY A 32 18.00 -4.96 -13.65
CA GLY A 32 17.63 -6.05 -14.54
C GLY A 32 16.61 -7.04 -13.97
N SER A 33 16.19 -7.95 -14.85
CA SER A 33 15.03 -8.84 -14.68
C SER A 33 15.11 -9.81 -13.49
N VAL A 34 16.27 -9.96 -12.84
CA VAL A 34 16.44 -10.83 -11.67
C VAL A 34 15.62 -10.36 -10.46
N PHE A 35 15.27 -9.07 -10.41
CA PHE A 35 14.46 -8.47 -9.33
C PHE A 35 12.96 -8.43 -9.63
N ARG A 36 12.53 -8.80 -10.85
CA ARG A 36 11.11 -8.86 -11.23
C ARG A 36 10.23 -9.71 -10.30
N PRO A 37 10.63 -10.92 -9.84
CA PRO A 37 9.77 -11.70 -8.96
C PRO A 37 9.51 -10.99 -7.63
N LEU A 38 10.54 -10.35 -7.05
CA LEU A 38 10.39 -9.57 -5.82
C LEU A 38 9.46 -8.36 -6.02
N TYR A 39 9.59 -7.66 -7.14
CA TYR A 39 8.72 -6.53 -7.47
C TYR A 39 7.25 -6.93 -7.64
N HIS A 40 7.00 -8.06 -8.32
CA HIS A 40 5.64 -8.58 -8.51
C HIS A 40 5.00 -8.95 -7.16
N ASP A 41 5.75 -9.62 -6.30
CA ASP A 41 5.29 -10.03 -4.96
C ASP A 41 4.90 -8.81 -4.11
N VAL A 42 5.75 -7.78 -4.06
CA VAL A 42 5.47 -6.54 -3.32
C VAL A 42 4.25 -5.80 -3.88
N ARG A 43 4.06 -5.78 -5.21
CA ARG A 43 2.86 -5.19 -5.82
C ARG A 43 1.60 -5.95 -5.46
N GLN A 44 1.66 -7.29 -5.42
CA GLN A 44 0.53 -8.11 -5.06
C GLN A 44 0.13 -7.89 -3.60
N GLN A 45 1.10 -7.91 -2.68
CA GLN A 45 0.86 -7.63 -1.27
C GLN A 45 0.27 -6.23 -1.03
N LEU A 46 0.72 -5.22 -1.80
CA LEU A 46 0.15 -3.88 -1.72
C LEU A 46 -1.31 -3.84 -2.22
N ALA A 47 -1.63 -4.58 -3.28
CA ALA A 47 -2.99 -4.67 -3.79
C ALA A 47 -3.90 -5.41 -2.79
N GLU A 48 -3.42 -6.51 -2.21
CA GLU A 48 -4.12 -7.26 -1.16
C GLU A 48 -4.38 -6.40 0.07
N PHE A 49 -3.39 -5.60 0.50
CA PHE A 49 -3.54 -4.66 1.60
C PHE A 49 -4.64 -3.62 1.33
N ARG A 50 -4.69 -3.06 0.10
CA ARG A 50 -5.75 -2.11 -0.27
C ARG A 50 -7.14 -2.74 -0.31
N ILE A 51 -7.24 -3.98 -0.79
CA ILE A 51 -8.52 -4.72 -0.77
C ILE A 51 -8.96 -4.95 0.68
N GLN A 52 -8.03 -5.30 1.57
CA GLN A 52 -8.32 -5.50 2.98
C GLN A 52 -8.73 -4.20 3.67
N GLU A 53 -8.05 -3.07 3.42
CA GLU A 53 -8.46 -1.76 3.97
C GLU A 53 -9.84 -1.32 3.44
N GLN A 54 -10.15 -1.58 2.17
CA GLN A 54 -11.49 -1.30 1.62
C GLN A 54 -12.57 -2.19 2.24
N ALA A 55 -12.26 -3.46 2.49
CA ALA A 55 -13.17 -4.39 3.15
C ALA A 55 -13.40 -4.02 4.63
N ASP A 56 -12.36 -3.56 5.33
CA ASP A 56 -12.42 -3.09 6.71
C ASP A 56 -13.17 -1.76 6.84
N ALA A 57 -13.09 -0.89 5.82
CA ALA A 57 -13.84 0.37 5.73
C ALA A 57 -15.33 0.19 5.31
N ALA A 58 -15.73 -1.00 4.84
CA ALA A 58 -17.07 -1.27 4.32
C ALA A 58 -18.22 -1.51 5.33
N PRO A 59 -18.05 -1.71 6.66
CA PRO A 59 -19.21 -2.02 7.52
C PRO A 59 -20.04 -0.79 7.93
N ALA A 60 -19.69 0.44 7.51
CA ALA A 60 -20.40 1.65 7.96
C ALA A 60 -21.59 2.10 7.08
N ILE A 61 -21.76 1.54 5.87
CA ILE A 61 -22.79 2.00 4.91
C ILE A 61 -24.00 1.08 4.76
N ALA A 62 -24.02 -0.09 5.42
CA ALA A 62 -25.14 -1.03 5.37
C ALA A 62 -26.14 -0.91 6.54
N ALA A 63 -25.95 0.07 7.45
CA ALA A 63 -26.76 0.22 8.67
C ALA A 63 -27.54 1.54 8.70
N LEU A 64 -28.37 1.81 7.69
CA LEU A 64 -29.46 2.78 7.81
C LEU A 64 -30.75 2.13 7.25
N PRO A 65 -31.56 1.47 8.10
CA PRO A 65 -32.87 1.01 7.68
C PRO A 65 -33.80 2.22 7.48
N ASP A 66 -34.40 2.25 6.30
CA ASP A 66 -35.68 2.84 5.96
C ASP A 66 -36.63 2.90 7.17
N ASN A 67 -36.92 4.10 7.72
CA ASN A 67 -38.26 4.41 8.22
C ASN A 67 -38.45 5.91 8.60
N LYS A 68 -39.38 6.55 7.90
CA LYS A 68 -40.62 7.13 8.44
C LYS A 68 -40.94 8.52 7.87
N VAL A 69 -41.68 8.48 6.76
CA VAL A 69 -42.69 9.49 6.42
C VAL A 69 -43.86 9.38 7.41
N ALA A 70 -44.20 10.46 8.10
CA ALA A 70 -45.53 10.86 8.62
C ALA A 70 -45.37 12.00 9.63
#